data_AF-A0A8S9QBU5-F1
#
_entry.id   AF-A0A8S9QBU5-F1
#
_cell.length_a   1.000
_cell.length_b   1.000
_cell.length_c   1.000
_cell.angle_alpha   90.00
_cell.angle_beta   90.00
_cell.angle_gamma   90.00
#
_symmetry.space_group_name_H-M   'P 1'
#
loop_
_entity.id
_entity.type
_entity.pdbx_description
1 polymer ?
#
loop_
_entity_poly.entity_id
_entity_poly.type
_entity_poly.pdbx_seq_one_letter_code
_entity_poly.pdbx_strand_id
1 'polypeptide(L)'
;MVEDDCVDNGIPLPNVTSKILAKVIEYCKKHVDASSDDDLKAWDAEFMKIDQATLFELILAANYLNIKNLLDLTCQTVADMIKGKTPEEIRTTFNIKNDFTAEEEEEVRRENQWAFE
;
A
#
# COMPACT_ATOMS: atom_id res chain seq x y z
N MET A 1 -5.75 6.26 25.17
CA MET A 1 -6.97 6.70 25.87
C MET A 1 -7.92 7.20 24.80
N VAL A 2 -9.15 6.69 24.74
CA VAL A 2 -10.19 7.29 23.90
C VAL A 2 -10.65 8.52 24.64
N GLU A 3 -10.49 9.70 24.06
CA GLU A 3 -11.03 10.94 24.63
C GLU A 3 -12.52 11.01 24.29
N ASP A 4 -13.35 11.14 25.32
CA ASP A 4 -14.77 11.50 25.35
C ASP A 4 -15.79 10.57 24.65
N ASP A 5 -16.74 10.02 25.44
CA ASP A 5 -18.13 9.59 25.15
C ASP A 5 -18.51 8.92 23.79
N CYS A 6 -17.55 8.47 22.98
CA CYS A 6 -17.80 7.91 21.64
C CYS A 6 -17.89 6.38 21.60
N VAL A 7 -17.78 5.69 22.74
CA VAL A 7 -17.68 4.22 22.78
C VAL A 7 -19.03 3.52 22.93
N ASP A 8 -20.04 4.17 23.52
CA ASP A 8 -21.32 3.52 23.83
C ASP A 8 -22.15 3.21 22.57
N ASN A 9 -22.00 3.99 21.49
CA ASN A 9 -22.70 3.81 20.22
C ASN A 9 -21.77 3.38 19.06
N GLY A 10 -20.51 3.06 19.37
CA GLY A 10 -19.48 2.71 18.40
C GLY A 10 -18.87 3.91 17.66
N ILE A 11 -17.69 3.68 17.08
CA ILE A 11 -16.93 4.70 16.33
C ILE A 11 -17.37 4.68 14.86
N PRO A 12 -17.94 5.77 14.31
CA PRO A 12 -18.36 5.81 12.92
C PRO A 12 -17.15 5.87 11.98
N LEU A 13 -17.04 4.93 11.04
CA LEU A 13 -15.97 4.84 10.04
C LEU A 13 -16.56 4.82 8.61
N PRO A 14 -17.14 5.93 8.12
CA PRO A 14 -17.84 5.96 6.83
C PRO A 14 -16.92 5.78 5.62
N ASN A 15 -15.62 6.05 5.77
CA ASN A 15 -14.65 6.04 4.68
C ASN A 15 -13.91 4.69 4.52
N VAL A 16 -14.32 3.66 5.27
CA VAL A 16 -13.71 2.34 5.20
C VAL A 16 -14.81 1.30 4.99
N THR A 17 -14.69 0.52 3.91
CA THR A 17 -15.65 -0.57 3.66
C THR A 17 -15.50 -1.66 4.72
N SER A 18 -16.56 -2.40 5.00
CA SER A 18 -16.54 -3.50 5.97
C SER A 18 -15.50 -4.57 5.61
N LYS A 19 -15.31 -4.86 4.33
CA LYS A 19 -14.28 -5.79 3.83
C LYS A 19 -12.86 -5.32 4.19
N ILE A 20 -12.57 -4.03 3.99
CA ILE A 20 -11.24 -3.46 4.26
C ILE A 20 -11.02 -3.30 5.75
N LEU A 21 -12.04 -2.87 6.50
CA LEU A 21 -11.96 -2.77 7.95
C LEU A 21 -11.66 -4.14 8.58
N ALA A 22 -12.25 -5.22 8.08
CA ALA A 22 -11.94 -6.57 8.54
C ALA A 22 -10.46 -6.93 8.36
N LYS A 23 -9.85 -6.56 7.22
CA LYS A 23 -8.41 -6.75 6.97
C LYS A 23 -7.53 -5.88 7.87
N VAL A 24 -7.92 -4.63 8.11
CA VAL A 24 -7.21 -3.75 9.05
C VAL A 24 -7.22 -4.37 10.46
N ILE A 25 -8.37 -4.86 10.91
CA ILE A 25 -8.51 -5.50 12.22
C ILE A 25 -7.66 -6.78 12.29
N GLU A 26 -7.64 -7.61 11.24
CA GLU A 26 -6.79 -8.79 11.13
C GLU A 26 -5.31 -8.44 11.29
N TYR A 27 -4.84 -7.43 10.57
CA TYR A 27 -3.48 -6.91 10.67
C TYR A 27 -3.13 -6.46 12.09
N CYS A 28 -3.98 -5.62 12.70
CA CYS A 28 -3.75 -5.11 14.05
C CYS A 28 -3.70 -6.23 15.09
N LYS A 29 -4.61 -7.22 15.03
CA LYS A 29 -4.61 -8.37 15.94
C LYS A 29 -3.31 -9.15 15.84
N LYS A 30 -2.90 -9.48 14.61
CA LYS A 30 -1.66 -10.23 14.39
C LYS A 30 -0.42 -9.50 14.93
N HIS A 31 -0.35 -8.18 14.76
CA HIS A 31 0.80 -7.37 15.20
C HIS A 31 0.85 -7.11 16.70
N VAL A 32 -0.29 -7.20 17.39
CA VAL A 32 -0.34 -7.12 18.86
C VAL A 32 0.02 -8.47 19.48
N ASP A 33 -0.41 -9.58 18.88
CA ASP A 33 -0.23 -10.93 19.43
C ASP A 33 1.12 -11.59 19.04
N ALA A 34 1.92 -10.95 18.19
CA ALA A 34 3.15 -11.53 17.68
C ALA A 34 4.23 -11.68 18.74
N SER A 35 4.83 -12.87 18.77
CA SER A 35 5.93 -13.24 19.68
C SER A 35 7.33 -12.98 19.10
N SER A 36 7.45 -12.81 17.78
CA SER A 36 8.74 -12.57 17.11
C SER A 36 8.59 -11.74 15.82
N ASP A 37 9.64 -10.97 15.48
CA ASP A 37 9.67 -10.12 14.28
C ASP A 37 9.79 -10.92 12.98
N ASP A 38 10.43 -12.09 13.00
CA ASP A 38 10.63 -12.90 11.79
C ASP A 38 9.34 -13.61 11.38
N ASP A 39 8.54 -14.08 12.36
CA ASP A 39 7.20 -14.62 12.09
C ASP A 39 6.24 -13.56 11.53
N LEU A 40 6.42 -12.29 11.94
CA LEU A 40 5.64 -11.17 11.43
C LEU A 40 5.96 -10.89 9.96
N LYS A 41 7.23 -10.80 9.58
CA LYS A 41 7.62 -10.53 8.19
C LYS A 41 7.09 -11.58 7.22
N ALA A 42 7.14 -12.85 7.60
CA ALA A 42 6.60 -13.94 6.78
C ALA A 42 5.07 -13.82 6.65
N TRP A 43 4.38 -13.49 7.74
CA TRP A 43 2.94 -13.28 7.71
C TRP A 43 2.55 -12.03 6.89
N ASP A 44 3.28 -10.93 7.01
CA ASP A 44 3.08 -9.71 6.25
C ASP A 44 3.21 -9.96 4.75
N ALA A 45 4.22 -10.73 4.35
CA ALA A 45 4.41 -11.13 2.96
C ALA A 45 3.21 -11.92 2.42
N GLU A 46 2.61 -12.81 3.21
CA GLU A 46 1.38 -13.52 2.83
C GLU A 46 0.15 -12.61 2.85
N PHE A 47 0.04 -11.73 3.86
CA PHE A 47 -1.07 -10.80 4.04
C PHE A 47 -1.17 -9.81 2.87
N MET A 48 -0.03 -9.42 2.29
CA MET A 48 0.07 -8.53 1.13
C MET A 48 -0.16 -9.22 -0.22
N LYS A 49 -0.40 -10.54 -0.26
CA LYS A 49 -0.82 -11.26 -1.49
C LYS A 49 -2.31 -11.04 -1.78
N ILE A 50 -2.65 -9.78 -2.02
CA ILE A 50 -3.99 -9.31 -2.36
C ILE A 50 -3.98 -8.65 -3.75
N ASP A 51 -5.16 -8.47 -4.33
CA ASP A 51 -5.29 -7.73 -5.58
C ASP A 51 -5.00 -6.23 -5.39
N GLN A 52 -4.60 -5.55 -6.47
CA GLN A 52 -4.21 -4.13 -6.44
C GLN A 52 -5.33 -3.22 -5.92
N ALA A 53 -6.59 -3.52 -6.24
CA ALA A 53 -7.71 -2.69 -5.78
C ALA A 53 -7.84 -2.78 -4.25
N THR A 54 -7.80 -3.99 -3.69
CA THR A 54 -7.78 -4.19 -2.24
C THR A 54 -6.54 -3.54 -1.60
N LEU A 55 -5.36 -3.61 -2.24
CA LEU A 55 -4.15 -2.96 -1.74
C LEU A 55 -4.31 -1.44 -1.65
N PHE A 56 -4.83 -0.80 -2.69
CA PHE A 56 -5.06 0.65 -2.69
C PHE A 56 -6.12 1.09 -1.68
N GLU A 57 -7.20 0.33 -1.53
CA GLU A 57 -8.18 0.60 -0.47
C GLU A 57 -7.55 0.45 0.93
N LEU A 58 -6.63 -0.51 1.11
CA LEU A 58 -5.93 -0.72 2.37
C LEU A 58 -4.96 0.43 2.70
N ILE A 59 -4.27 1.00 1.70
CA ILE A 59 -3.45 2.22 1.85
C ILE A 59 -4.32 3.38 2.33
N LEU A 60 -5.46 3.61 1.68
CA LEU A 60 -6.38 4.70 2.05
C LEU A 60 -6.93 4.52 3.46
N ALA A 61 -7.31 3.29 3.83
CA ALA A 61 -7.78 2.97 5.17
C ALA A 61 -6.70 3.13 6.23
N ALA A 62 -5.46 2.68 5.95
CA ALA A 62 -4.33 2.81 6.87
C ALA A 62 -4.00 4.28 7.14
N ASN A 63 -4.01 5.13 6.10
CA ASN A 63 -3.83 6.57 6.24
C ASN A 63 -4.99 7.21 7.02
N TYR A 64 -6.24 6.87 6.71
CA TYR A 64 -7.43 7.42 7.38
C TYR A 64 -7.48 7.07 8.88
N LEU A 65 -7.11 5.83 9.24
CA LEU A 65 -7.09 5.34 10.61
C LEU A 65 -5.76 5.64 11.34
N ASN A 66 -4.81 6.30 10.66
CA ASN A 66 -3.50 6.65 11.17
C ASN A 66 -2.68 5.44 11.70
N ILE A 67 -2.68 4.33 10.96
CA ILE A 67 -1.95 3.10 11.30
C ILE A 67 -0.65 3.08 10.50
N LYS A 68 0.39 3.73 11.04
CA LYS A 68 1.68 3.93 10.37
C LYS A 68 2.31 2.62 9.86
N ASN A 69 2.34 1.56 10.67
CA ASN A 69 2.98 0.30 10.27
C ASN A 69 2.30 -0.37 9.07
N LEU A 70 0.96 -0.33 9.02
CA LEU A 70 0.20 -0.85 7.89
C LEU A 70 0.41 0.02 6.64
N LEU A 71 0.46 1.34 6.82
CA LEU A 71 0.73 2.27 5.73
C LEU A 71 2.13 2.03 5.14
N ASP A 72 3.15 1.86 5.99
CA ASP A 72 4.51 1.58 5.55
C ASP A 72 4.59 0.24 4.80
N LEU A 73 3.95 -0.82 5.32
CA LEU A 73 3.92 -2.13 4.66
C LEU A 73 3.27 -2.08 3.28
N THR A 74 2.11 -1.42 3.19
CA THR A 74 1.37 -1.31 1.93
C THR A 74 2.12 -0.45 0.90
N CYS A 75 2.74 0.66 1.33
CA CYS A 75 3.61 1.48 0.49
C CYS A 75 4.85 0.71 0.01
N GLN A 76 5.50 -0.05 0.90
CA GLN A 76 6.64 -0.89 0.53
C GLN A 76 6.25 -1.94 -0.51
N THR A 77 5.09 -2.57 -0.35
CA THR A 77 4.56 -3.55 -1.32
C THR A 77 4.41 -2.91 -2.71
N VAL A 78 3.86 -1.69 -2.80
CA VAL A 78 3.78 -0.95 -4.07
C VAL A 78 5.16 -0.63 -4.62
N ALA A 79 6.10 -0.22 -3.77
CA ALA A 79 7.48 0.07 -4.19
C ALA A 79 8.19 -1.18 -4.74
N ASP A 80 7.98 -2.35 -4.13
CA ASP A 80 8.54 -3.63 -4.60
C ASP A 80 7.93 -4.07 -5.93
N MET A 81 6.66 -3.73 -6.20
CA MET A 81 6.04 -3.96 -7.51
C MET A 81 6.64 -3.10 -8.64
N ILE A 82 7.29 -1.98 -8.31
CA ILE A 82 7.94 -1.05 -9.24
C ILE A 82 9.42 -1.38 -9.40
N LYS A 83 10.07 -1.84 -8.33
CA LYS A 83 11.51 -2.10 -8.28
C LYS A 83 11.94 -3.07 -9.38
N GLY A 84 12.93 -2.65 -10.16
CA GLY A 84 13.54 -3.47 -11.21
C GLY A 84 12.70 -3.63 -12.49
N LYS A 85 11.55 -2.95 -12.60
CA LYS A 85 10.75 -2.92 -13.83
C LYS A 85 11.09 -1.73 -14.71
N THR A 86 10.92 -1.88 -16.02
CA THR A 86 11.04 -0.75 -16.95
C THR A 86 9.83 0.17 -16.85
N PRO A 87 9.94 1.44 -17.31
CA PRO A 87 8.79 2.35 -17.37
C PRO A 87 7.57 1.75 -18.09
N GLU A 88 7.78 0.99 -19.17
CA GLU A 88 6.74 0.32 -19.95
C GLU A 88 6.06 -0.80 -19.16
N GLU A 89 6.83 -1.61 -18.43
CA GLU A 89 6.30 -2.65 -17.55
C GLU A 89 5.52 -2.08 -16.36
N ILE A 90 5.99 -0.97 -15.78
CA ILE A 90 5.30 -0.24 -14.72
C ILE A 90 3.97 0.30 -15.25
N ARG A 91 3.99 0.99 -16.39
CA ARG A 91 2.78 1.51 -17.05
C ARG A 91 1.77 0.40 -17.31
N THR A 92 2.22 -0.74 -17.81
CA THR A 92 1.35 -1.91 -18.05
C THR A 92 0.80 -2.48 -16.74
N THR A 93 1.64 -2.64 -15.71
CA THR A 93 1.26 -3.21 -14.41
C THR A 93 0.17 -2.39 -13.71
N PHE A 94 0.28 -1.06 -13.78
CA PHE A 94 -0.64 -0.12 -13.13
C PHE A 94 -1.70 0.46 -14.08
N ASN A 95 -1.76 -0.05 -15.32
CA ASN A 95 -2.67 0.42 -16.36
C ASN A 95 -2.62 1.95 -16.56
N ILE A 96 -1.40 2.51 -16.59
CA ILE A 96 -1.12 3.93 -16.78
C ILE A 96 -0.89 4.18 -18.28
N LYS A 97 -1.62 5.13 -18.85
CA LYS A 97 -1.42 5.58 -20.23
C LYS A 97 -0.14 6.43 -20.32
N ASN A 98 0.72 6.14 -21.30
CA ASN A 98 1.81 7.05 -21.64
C ASN A 98 1.22 8.34 -22.26
N ASP A 99 1.46 9.47 -21.62
CA ASP A 99 1.01 10.80 -22.02
C ASP A 99 2.14 11.66 -22.59
N PHE A 100 3.38 11.14 -22.63
CA PHE A 100 4.50 11.79 -23.33
C PHE A 100 4.38 11.64 -24.85
N THR A 101 4.80 12.68 -25.55
CA THR A 101 5.18 12.58 -26.96
C THR A 101 6.50 11.81 -27.10
N ALA A 102 6.80 11.32 -28.31
CA ALA A 102 8.04 10.59 -28.57
C ALA A 102 9.29 11.45 -28.29
N GLU A 103 9.21 12.76 -28.56
CA GLU A 103 10.31 13.71 -28.32
C GLU A 103 10.54 13.92 -26.82
N GLU A 104 9.48 14.10 -26.02
CA GLU A 104 9.57 14.24 -24.56
C GLU A 104 10.07 12.96 -23.89
N GLU A 105 9.63 11.79 -24.34
CA GLU A 105 10.10 10.51 -23.81
C GLU A 105 11.59 10.28 -24.11
N GLU A 106 12.06 10.66 -25.30
CA GLU A 106 13.48 10.58 -25.66
C GLU A 106 14.32 11.56 -24.85
N GLU A 107 13.83 12.79 -24.62
CA GLU A 107 14.52 13.78 -23.78
C GLU A 107 14.66 13.30 -22.34
N VAL A 108 13.57 12.82 -21.73
CA VAL A 108 13.57 12.27 -20.36
C VAL A 108 14.50 11.05 -20.28
N ARG A 109 14.49 10.16 -21.29
CA ARG A 109 15.38 8.99 -21.32
C ARG A 109 16.86 9.40 -21.43
N ARG A 110 17.16 10.43 -22.22
CA ARG A 110 18.52 10.99 -22.36
C ARG A 110 19.01 11.61 -21.05
N GLU A 111 18.18 12.37 -20.35
CA GLU A 111 18.54 12.98 -19.07
C GLU A 111 18.74 11.96 -17.95
N ASN A 112 17.98 10.86 -17.98
CA ASN A 112 18.01 9.82 -16.96
C ASN A 112 18.83 8.59 -17.36
N GLN A 113 19.75 8.70 -18.32
CA GLN A 113 20.61 7.59 -18.76
C GLN A 113 21.35 6.92 -17.60
N TRP A 114 21.78 7.71 -16.61
CA TRP A 114 22.47 7.22 -15.40
C TRP A 114 21.69 6.15 -14.62
N ALA A 115 20.36 6.08 -14.76
CA ALA A 115 19.52 5.10 -14.08
C ALA A 115 19.40 3.77 -14.85
N PHE A 116 19.93 3.71 -16.08
CA PHE A 116 19.86 2.56 -16.98
C PHE A 116 21.25 1.97 -17.33
N GLU A 117 22.33 2.51 -16.75
CA GLU A 117 23.71 1.97 -16.79
C GLU A 117 23.98 1.04 -15.59
#